data_AF-A0A928WN61-F1
#
_entry.id   AF-A0A928WN61-F1
#
_cell.length_a   1.000
_cell.length_b   1.000
_cell.length_c   1.000
_cell.angle_alpha   90.00
_cell.angle_beta   90.00
_cell.angle_gamma   90.00
#
_symmetry.space_group_name_H-M   'P 1'
#
loop_
_entity.id
_entity.type
_entity.pdbx_description
1 polymer ?
#
loop_
_entity_poly.entity_id
_entity_poly.type
_entity_poly.pdbx_seq_one_letter_code
_entity_poly.pdbx_strand_id
1 'polypeptide(L)' 'MEYLQALQPELVVLEATGGMEVAVAVALSSVNITVAIVNPRQVRDFAKATGKLAKTDAIDAAVLARTLQMPSGHK' A
#
# COMPACT_ATOMS: atom_id res chain seq x y z
N MET A 1 -3.54 9.56 13.12
CA MET A 1 -3.21 8.24 13.70
C MET A 1 -4.43 7.58 14.31
N GLU A 2 -5.14 8.27 15.21
CA GLU A 2 -6.33 7.74 15.92
C GLU A 2 -7.43 7.15 15.01
N TYR A 3 -7.73 7.80 13.87
CA TYR A 3 -8.71 7.29 12.90
C TYR A 3 -8.27 5.97 12.22
N LEU A 4 -6.98 5.82 11.91
CA LEU A 4 -6.48 4.60 11.26
C LEU A 4 -6.37 3.44 12.25
N GLN A 5 -6.05 3.71 13.52
CA GLN A 5 -6.04 2.69 14.56
C GLN A 5 -7.45 2.12 14.82
N ALA A 6 -8.49 2.96 14.77
CA ALA A 6 -9.87 2.50 14.92
C ALA A 6 -10.32 1.55 13.79
N LEU A 7 -9.75 1.70 12.58
CA LEU A 7 -10.08 0.87 11.42
C LEU A 7 -9.35 -0.47 11.38
N GLN A 8 -8.31 -0.67 12.20
CA GLN A 8 -7.49 -1.89 12.25
C GLN A 8 -7.14 -2.45 10.85
N PRO A 9 -6.55 -1.63 9.95
CA PRO A 9 -6.21 -2.08 8.62
C PRO A 9 -5.10 -3.15 8.68
N GLU A 10 -5.26 -4.23 7.91
CA GLU A 10 -4.19 -5.23 7.75
C GLU A 10 -2.96 -4.66 7.02
N LEU A 11 -3.16 -3.67 6.15
CA LEU A 11 -2.11 -3.03 5.36
C LEU A 11 -2.49 -1.61 4.95
N VAL A 12 -1.57 -0.67 5.14
CA VAL A 12 -1.63 0.70 4.60
C VAL A 12 -0.65 0.84 3.45
N VAL A 13 -1.12 1.37 2.32
CA VAL A 13 -0.30 1.57 1.12
C VAL A 13 -0.06 3.06 0.91
N LEU A 14 1.19 3.46 0.76
CA LEU A 14 1.59 4.84 0.52
C LEU A 14 2.26 4.96 -0.86
N GLU A 15 1.88 5.97 -1.64
CA GLU A 15 2.48 6.24 -2.94
C GLU A 15 3.73 7.13 -2.80
N ALA A 16 4.87 6.66 -3.30
CA ALA A 16 6.14 7.37 -3.35
C ALA A 16 6.11 8.53 -4.35
N THR A 17 5.66 9.71 -3.91
CA THR A 17 5.54 10.92 -4.74
C THR A 17 6.36 12.11 -4.27
N GLY A 18 6.96 12.12 -3.08
CA GLY A 18 7.53 13.36 -2.55
C GLY A 18 8.36 13.32 -1.26
N GLY A 19 8.77 12.15 -0.78
CA GLY A 19 9.67 11.98 0.37
C GLY A 19 9.01 12.01 1.75
N MET A 20 7.73 12.39 1.86
CA MET A 20 6.98 12.34 3.13
C MET A 20 6.54 10.92 3.51
N GLU A 21 6.56 9.98 2.56
CA GLU A 21 6.02 8.64 2.74
C GLU A 21 6.82 7.85 3.78
N VAL A 22 8.13 8.09 3.82
CA VAL A 22 9.02 7.50 4.83
C VAL A 22 8.61 7.93 6.25
N ALA A 23 8.35 9.21 6.47
CA ALA A 23 7.94 9.71 7.78
C ALA A 23 6.59 9.13 8.22
N VAL A 24 5.64 9.02 7.29
CA VAL A 24 4.32 8.42 7.55
C VAL A 24 4.45 6.91 7.80
N ALA A 25 5.29 6.21 7.04
CA ALA A 25 5.55 4.79 7.24
C ALA A 25 6.20 4.51 8.60
N VAL A 26 7.15 5.34 9.03
CA VAL A 26 7.76 5.25 10.36
C VAL A 26 6.72 5.47 11.46
N ALA A 27 5.85 6.47 11.30
CA ALA A 27 4.77 6.72 12.26
C ALA A 27 3.76 5.56 12.33
N LEU A 28 3.37 4.97 11.20
CA LEU A 28 2.45 3.84 11.16
C LEU A 28 3.09 2.56 11.73
N SER A 29 4.35 2.32 11.42
CA SER A 29 5.11 1.19 11.96
C SER A 29 5.26 1.27 13.49
N SER A 30 5.44 2.48 14.04
CA SER A 30 5.55 2.68 15.50
C SER A 30 4.27 2.37 16.28
N VAL A 31 3.14 2.22 15.59
CA VAL A 31 1.84 1.80 16.17
C VAL A 31 1.38 0.43 15.68
N ASN A 32 2.32 -0.41 15.24
CA ASN A 32 2.07 -1.78 14.77
C ASN A 32 1.11 -1.88 13.56
N ILE A 33 1.01 -0.83 12.75
CA ILE A 33 0.27 -0.88 11.48
C ILE A 33 1.24 -1.24 10.37
N THR A 34 0.95 -2.32 9.66
CA THR A 34 1.72 -2.74 8.50
C THR A 34 1.60 -1.73 7.38
N VAL A 35 2.73 -1.27 6.84
CA VAL A 35 2.77 -0.24 5.81
C VAL A 35 3.69 -0.64 4.65
N ALA A 36 3.25 -0.36 3.43
CA ALA A 36 4.03 -0.55 2.22
C ALA A 36 4.11 0.75 1.42
N ILE A 37 5.33 1.14 1.02
CA ILE A 37 5.55 2.27 0.13
C ILE A 37 5.68 1.73 -1.29
N VAL A 38 4.80 2.15 -2.19
CA VAL A 38 4.79 1.73 -3.59
C VAL A 38 5.17 2.89 -4.51
N ASN A 39 5.96 2.61 -5.53
CA ASN A 39 6.23 3.59 -6.57
C ASN A 39 5.11 3.50 -7.63
N PRO A 40 4.46 4.60 -8.03
CA PRO A 40 3.40 4.58 -9.03
C PRO A 40 3.83 3.96 -10.37
N ARG A 41 5.14 4.03 -10.70
CA ARG A 41 5.70 3.31 -11.85
C ARG A 41 5.59 1.80 -11.68
N GLN A 42 5.94 1.26 -10.51
CA GLN A 42 5.86 -0.18 -10.22
C GLN A 42 4.42 -0.68 -10.24
N VAL A 43 3.48 0.10 -9.69
CA VAL A 43 2.04 -0.22 -9.72
C VAL A 43 1.54 -0.28 -11.16
N ARG A 44 1.91 0.71 -11.98
CA ARG A 44 1.54 0.76 -13.39
C ARG A 44 2.17 -0.37 -14.21
N ASP A 45 3.43 -0.72 -13.95
CA ASP A 45 4.10 -1.81 -14.65
C ASP A 45 3.54 -3.18 -14.24
N PHE A 46 3.14 -3.35 -12.97
CA PHE A 46 2.41 -4.53 -12.50
C PHE A 46 0.99 -4.62 -13.09
N ALA A 47 0.27 -3.49 -13.16
CA ALA A 47 -1.04 -3.39 -13.81
C ALA A 47 -0.98 -3.77 -15.30
N LYS A 48 0.06 -3.30 -16.01
CA LYS A 48 0.34 -3.69 -17.39
C LYS A 48 0.66 -5.19 -17.51
N ALA A 49 1.54 -5.72 -16.65
CA ALA A 49 1.94 -7.12 -16.67
C ALA A 49 0.77 -8.08 -16.33
N THR A 50 -0.17 -7.63 -15.51
CA THR A 50 -1.39 -8.38 -15.15
C THR A 50 -2.57 -8.16 -16.10
N GLY A 51 -2.39 -7.38 -17.17
CA GLY A 51 -3.43 -7.07 -18.16
C GLY A 51 -4.57 -6.21 -17.63
N LYS A 52 -4.46 -5.69 -16.40
CA LYS A 52 -5.45 -4.83 -15.75
C LYS A 52 -4.95 -3.39 -15.78
N LEU A 53 -4.97 -2.76 -16.95
CA LEU A 53 -4.78 -1.31 -17.04
C LEU A 53 -6.00 -0.62 -16.41
N ALA A 54 -5.95 -0.44 -15.09
CA ALA A 54 -7.03 0.10 -14.28
C ALA A 54 -7.32 1.56 -14.69
N LYS A 55 -8.53 1.84 -15.18
CA LYS A 55 -9.03 3.20 -15.43
C LYS A 55 -9.97 3.71 -14.32
N THR A 56 -10.02 3.03 -13.17
CA THR A 56 -10.90 3.38 -12.05
C THR A 56 -10.27 3.06 -10.69
N ASP A 57 -10.49 3.96 -9.73
CA ASP A 57 -9.95 3.97 -8.35
C ASP A 57 -10.07 2.63 -7.62
N ALA A 58 -11.22 1.95 -7.75
CA ALA A 58 -11.45 0.64 -7.11
C ALA A 58 -10.58 -0.50 -7.70
N ILE A 59 -10.25 -0.43 -8.99
CA ILE A 59 -9.37 -1.41 -9.63
C ILE A 59 -7.92 -1.12 -9.23
N ASP A 60 -7.54 0.14 -9.08
CA ASP A 60 -6.20 0.52 -8.59
C ASP A 60 -5.96 -0.01 -7.18
N ALA A 61 -6.90 0.20 -6.25
CA ALA A 61 -6.84 -0.36 -4.90
C ALA A 61 -6.75 -1.90 -4.89
N ALA A 62 -7.50 -2.58 -5.76
CA ALA A 62 -7.45 -4.04 -5.88
C ALA A 62 -6.11 -4.54 -6.47
N VAL A 63 -5.52 -3.80 -7.40
CA VAL A 63 -4.20 -4.10 -7.98
C VAL A 63 -3.12 -3.88 -6.92
N LEU A 64 -3.18 -2.79 -6.15
CA LEU A 64 -2.28 -2.51 -5.03
C LEU A 64 -2.33 -3.61 -3.97
N ALA A 65 -3.52 -4.01 -3.53
CA ALA A 65 -3.69 -5.10 -2.57
C ALA A 65 -3.13 -6.44 -3.10
N ARG A 66 -3.24 -6.69 -4.41
CA ARG A 66 -2.69 -7.89 -5.07
C ARG A 66 -1.16 -7.85 -5.15
N THR A 67 -0.57 -6.69 -5.47
CA THR A 67 0.89 -6.50 -5.51
C THR A 67 1.50 -6.69 -4.12
N LEU A 68 0.77 -6.32 -3.08
CA LEU A 68 1.23 -6.33 -1.70
C LEU A 68 0.70 -7.50 -0.88
N GLN A 69 0.23 -8.57 -1.52
CA GLN A 69 -0.20 -9.78 -0.84
C GLN A 69 0.98 -10.34 -0.02
N MET A 70 1.00 -9.99 1.27
CA MET A 70 2.05 -10.37 2.18
C MET A 70 1.91 -11.87 2.47
N PRO A 71 2.99 -12.67 2.42
CA PRO A 71 2.94 -14.01 2.99
C PRO A 71 2.66 -13.86 4.49
N SER A 72 1.52 -14.38 4.95
CA SER A 72 1.18 -14.47 6.37
C SER A 72 2.25 -15.30 7.09
N GLY A 73 3.27 -14.63 7.60
CA GLY A 73 4.38 -15.23 8.31
C GLY A 73 4.71 -14.38 9.52
N HIS A 74 3.96 -14.61 10.61
CA HIS A 74 4.42 -14.23 11.94
C HIS A 74 5.78 -14.91 12.21
N LYS A 75 6.82 -14.12 12.47
CA LYS A 75 7.90 -14.54 13.35
C LYS A 75 8.60 -13.37 14.01
#